data_AF-A0A137QSS1-F1
#
_entry.id   AF-A0A137QSS1-F1
#
_cell.length_a   1.000
_cell.length_b   1.000
_cell.length_c   1.000
_cell.angle_alpha   90.00
_cell.angle_beta   90.00
_cell.angle_gamma   90.00
#
_symmetry.space_group_name_H-M   'P 1'
#
loop_
_entity.id
_entity.type
_entity.pdbx_description
1 polymer ?
#
loop_
_entity_poly.entity_id
_entity_poly.type
_entity_poly.pdbx_seq_one_letter_code
_entity_poly.pdbx_strand_id
1 'polypeptide(L)' 'MDVPLHPPVRIHTLASTPLSTKNAEKRLDAFIEDFQARSTAAQGGNTAVTVQLQKLKDALREERKKRH' A
#
# COMPACT_ATOMS: atom_id res chain seq x y z
N MET A 1 -32.98 -16.12 -7.33
CA MET A 1 -31.82 -15.41 -6.77
C MET A 1 -31.33 -14.46 -7.84
N ASP A 2 -31.56 -13.16 -7.68
CA ASP A 2 -31.16 -12.15 -8.67
C ASP A 2 -29.64 -11.96 -8.68
N VAL A 3 -29.06 -11.96 -9.88
CA VAL A 3 -27.62 -11.70 -10.08
C VAL A 3 -27.37 -10.21 -9.80
N PRO A 4 -26.30 -9.84 -9.07
CA PRO A 4 -25.98 -8.44 -8.84
C PRO A 4 -25.83 -7.69 -10.17
N LEU A 5 -26.59 -6.60 -10.33
CA LEU A 5 -26.63 -5.73 -11.52
C LEU A 5 -25.24 -5.21 -11.94
N HIS A 6 -24.28 -5.21 -11.01
CA HIS A 6 -22.89 -4.81 -11.25
C HIS A 6 -21.97 -5.85 -10.62
N PRO A 7 -21.51 -6.87 -11.38
CA PRO A 7 -20.52 -7.80 -10.85
C PRO A 7 -19.24 -7.04 -10.47
N PRO A 8 -18.52 -7.46 -9.41
CA PRO A 8 -17.25 -6.86 -9.04
C PRO A 8 -16.26 -6.89 -10.20
N VAL A 9 -15.42 -5.85 -10.28
CA VAL A 9 -14.33 -5.80 -11.27
C VAL A 9 -13.42 -7.00 -11.11
N ARG A 10 -13.18 -7.72 -12.21
CA ARG A 10 -12.25 -8.84 -12.25
C ARG A 10 -10.84 -8.32 -12.56
N ILE A 11 -9.90 -8.58 -11.66
CA ILE A 11 -8.49 -8.18 -11.81
C ILE A 11 -7.70 -9.40 -12.28
N HIS A 12 -6.98 -9.26 -13.40
CA HIS A 12 -6.07 -10.28 -13.93
C HIS A 12 -4.63 -9.76 -13.92
N THR A 13 -3.69 -10.58 -13.47
CA THR A 13 -2.27 -10.23 -13.47
C THR A 13 -1.69 -10.31 -14.87
N LEU A 14 -1.10 -9.21 -15.36
CA LEU A 14 -0.40 -9.19 -16.66
C LEU A 14 1.08 -9.55 -16.51
N ALA A 15 1.72 -9.11 -15.43
CA ALA A 15 3.12 -9.39 -15.11
C ALA A 15 3.38 -9.21 -13.61
N SER A 16 4.47 -9.82 -13.12
CA SER A 16 4.98 -9.60 -11.76
C SER A 16 6.49 -9.50 -11.80
N THR A 17 7.02 -8.38 -11.32
CA THR A 17 8.47 -8.11 -11.26
C THR A 17 8.88 -7.84 -9.82
N PRO A 18 9.88 -8.57 -9.27
CA PRO A 18 10.38 -8.31 -7.93
C PRO A 18 10.93 -6.89 -7.78
N LEU A 19 10.80 -6.33 -6.58
CA LEU A 19 11.32 -5.01 -6.23
C LEU A 19 12.41 -5.13 -5.17
N SER A 20 13.47 -4.35 -5.28
CA SER A 20 14.48 -4.25 -4.22
C SER A 20 13.93 -3.53 -2.99
N THR A 21 14.44 -3.88 -1.80
CA THR A 21 14.04 -3.26 -0.52
C THR A 21 14.17 -1.72 -0.56
N LYS A 22 15.24 -1.19 -1.18
CA LYS A 22 15.46 0.26 -1.34
C LYS A 22 14.38 0.92 -2.20
N ASN A 23 14.00 0.29 -3.31
CA ASN A 23 12.96 0.83 -4.19
C ASN A 23 11.57 0.68 -3.56
N ALA A 24 11.35 -0.38 -2.79
CA ALA A 24 10.13 -0.58 -2.01
C ALA A 24 9.96 0.53 -0.96
N GLU A 25 11.00 0.80 -0.17
CA GLU A 25 11.02 1.87 0.84
C GLU A 25 10.66 3.23 0.22
N LYS A 26 11.35 3.64 -0.86
CA LYS A 26 11.10 4.93 -1.53
C LYS A 26 9.68 5.06 -2.08
N ARG A 27 9.13 3.99 -2.68
CA ARG A 27 7.76 4.00 -3.23
C ARG A 27 6.72 4.03 -2.13
N LEU A 28 6.96 3.32 -1.03
CA LEU A 28 6.05 3.27 0.11
C LEU A 28 5.99 4.63 0.83
N ASP A 29 7.12 5.33 0.95
CA ASP A 29 7.17 6.68 1.51
C ASP A 29 6.29 7.66 0.72
N ALA A 30 6.46 7.72 -0.60
CA ALA A 30 5.66 8.57 -1.47
C ALA A 30 4.17 8.19 -1.44
N PHE A 31 3.87 6.89 -1.38
CA PHE A 31 2.49 6.41 -1.29
C PHE A 31 1.82 6.81 0.03
N ILE A 32 2.50 6.67 1.17
CA ILE A 32 1.94 7.01 2.49
C ILE A 32 1.62 8.51 2.56
N GLU A 33 2.52 9.37 2.05
CA GLU A 33 2.33 10.82 2.01
C GLU A 33 1.08 11.19 1.20
N ASP A 34 0.96 10.67 -0.03
CA ASP A 34 -0.19 10.89 -0.90
C ASP A 34 -1.49 10.27 -0.35
N PHE A 35 -1.40 9.10 0.27
CA PHE A 35 -2.54 8.44 0.90
C PHE A 35 -3.06 9.21 2.11
N GLN A 36 -2.18 9.74 2.95
CA GLN A 36 -2.57 10.60 4.08
C GLN A 36 -3.22 11.90 3.62
N ALA A 37 -2.69 12.52 2.56
CA ALA A 37 -3.28 13.72 1.96
C ALA A 37 -4.70 13.46 1.44
N ARG A 38 -4.94 12.30 0.80
CA ARG A 38 -6.27 11.93 0.29
C ARG A 38 -7.22 11.44 1.38
N SER A 39 -6.72 10.69 2.37
CA SER A 39 -7.55 10.12 3.44
C SER A 39 -8.05 11.19 4.42
N THR A 40 -7.29 12.27 4.63
CA THR A 40 -7.73 13.42 5.43
C THR A 40 -8.80 14.24 4.70
N ALA A 41 -8.68 14.38 3.37
CA ALA A 41 -9.67 15.06 2.53
C ALA A 41 -11.00 14.29 2.39
N ALA A 42 -10.98 12.96 2.45
CA ALA A 42 -12.15 12.12 2.16
C ALA A 42 -13.09 11.83 3.36
N GLN A 43 -12.85 12.39 4.56
CA GLN A 43 -13.67 12.18 5.79
C GLN A 43 -14.03 10.70 6.10
N GLY A 44 -13.22 9.74 5.63
CA GLY A 44 -13.45 8.31 5.78
C GLY A 44 -12.17 7.66 6.28
N GLY A 45 -12.06 7.56 7.60
CA GLY A 45 -10.86 7.12 8.32
C GLY A 45 -10.45 5.68 7.99
N ASN A 46 -9.44 5.53 7.13
CA ASN A 46 -8.69 4.29 6.98
C ASN A 46 -7.44 4.29 7.89
N THR A 47 -7.60 4.72 9.15
CA THR A 47 -6.51 4.87 10.12
C THR A 47 -5.76 3.56 10.35
N ALA A 48 -6.47 2.43 10.33
CA ALA A 48 -5.88 1.10 10.45
C ALA A 48 -4.92 0.78 9.27
N VAL A 49 -5.28 1.18 8.04
CA VAL A 49 -4.43 0.98 6.86
C VAL A 49 -3.17 1.82 6.97
N THR A 50 -3.28 3.08 7.41
CA THR A 50 -2.12 3.95 7.64
C THR A 50 -1.16 3.36 8.67
N VAL A 51 -1.67 2.81 9.77
CA VAL A 51 -0.85 2.15 10.80
C VAL A 51 -0.11 0.93 10.25
N GLN A 52 -0.77 0.11 9.43
CA GLN A 52 -0.14 -1.07 8.84
C GLN A 52 0.94 -0.68 7.81
N LEU A 53 0.70 0.35 7.00
CA LEU A 53 1.69 0.88 6.06
C LEU A 53 2.91 1.47 6.80
N GLN A 54 2.68 2.13 7.93
CA GLN A 54 3.77 2.63 8.77
C GLN A 54 4.62 1.48 9.34
N LYS A 55 3.98 0.42 9.85
CA LYS A 55 4.71 -0.78 10.31
C LYS A 55 5.53 -1.43 9.21
N LEU A 56 4.99 -1.50 7.99
CA LEU A 56 5.70 -2.04 6.83
C LEU A 56 6.94 -1.20 6.50
N LYS A 57 6.80 0.13 6.49
CA LYS A 57 7.92 1.06 6.29
C LYS A 57 9.02 0.84 7.33
N ASP A 58 8.65 0.72 8.60
CA ASP A 58 9.61 0.51 9.69
C ASP A 58 10.32 -0.84 9.53
N ALA A 59 9.60 -1.90 9.15
CA ALA A 59 10.18 -3.21 8.87
C ALA A 59 11.18 -3.19 7.70
N LEU A 60 10.88 -2.49 6.61
CA LEU A 60 11.78 -2.35 5.46
C LEU A 60 13.06 -1.59 5.83
N ARG A 61 12.97 -0.59 6.70
CA ARG A 61 14.13 0.14 7.24
C ARG A 61 15.03 -0.76 8.08
N GLU A 62 14.43 -1.55 8.97
CA GLU A 62 15.18 -2.50 9.80
C GLU A 62 15.82 -3.61 8.97
N GLU A 63 15.13 -4.14 7.95
CA GLU A 63 15.73 -5.10 7.01
C GLU A 63 16.96 -4.52 6.31
N ARG A 64 16.86 -3.27 5.84
CA ARG A 64 17.97 -2.59 5.17
C ARG A 64 19.16 -2.36 6.10
N LYS A 65 18.93 -2.02 7.38
CA LYS A 65 19.99 -1.87 8.39
C LYS A 65 20.69 -3.20 8.69
N LYS A 66 19.97 -4.32 8.71
CA LYS A 66 20.52 -5.66 8.99
C LYS A 66 21.31 -6.27 7.84
N ARG A 67 21.09 -5.81 6.60
CA ARG A 67 21.77 -6.28 5.39
C ARG A 67 23.04 -5.47 5.04
N HIS A 68 23.44 -4.53 5.89
CA HIS A 68 24.69 -3.77 5.82
C HIS A 68 25.60 -4.17 6.97
#